data_AF-Q5BYP8-F1
#
_entry.id   AF-Q5BYP8-F1
#
_cell.length_a   1.000
_cell.length_b   1.000
_cell.length_c   1.000
_cell.angle_alpha   90.00
_cell.angle_beta   90.00
_cell.angle_gamma   90.00
#
_symmetry.space_group_name_H-M   'P 1'
#
loop_
_entity.id
_entity.type
_entity.pdbx_description
1 polymer ?
#
loop_
_entity_poly.entity_id
_entity_poly.type
_entity_poly.pdbx_seq_one_letter_code
_entity_poly.pdbx_strand_id
1 'polypeptide(L)'
;MEPRQNSVRTEIDTKIKQKMERDQLCLWKSPLLTLYYFFLECLFRFTQLRFTVLKNRTTFILVISIVLLLVVLDYLNGPHSQAFGYIKSRILWWSWWVWLGFLSSCGFGTGLHTFVLYLGPFIAEITMSAYECGSLQFPRPPYPDKIICPDSPSLLEKITFWKIMRKVQVESIMWGLGTALGELPPYFMARGARLSGEYNDELSDFQDVISSNQDSSNSLDQPVNFQKRVERFLSLFDLESWFCWYFTL
;
A
#
# COMPACT_ATOMS: atom_id res chain seq x y z
N MET A 1 -31.89 39.82 7.91
CA MET A 1 -30.85 38.98 8.56
C MET A 1 -31.25 37.50 8.61
N GLU A 2 -32.54 37.16 8.57
CA GLU A 2 -33.11 35.81 8.65
C GLU A 2 -32.73 34.75 7.57
N PRO A 3 -32.54 35.06 6.27
CA PRO A 3 -32.37 34.01 5.26
C PRO A 3 -31.02 33.30 5.35
N ARG A 4 -30.00 33.92 5.99
CA ARG A 4 -28.64 33.39 6.08
C ARG A 4 -28.44 32.44 7.28
N GLN A 5 -29.24 32.58 8.35
CA GLN A 5 -29.23 31.63 9.47
C GLN A 5 -29.92 30.32 9.10
N ASN A 6 -31.02 30.39 8.34
CA ASN A 6 -31.72 29.19 7.85
C ASN A 6 -30.85 28.39 6.87
N SER A 7 -30.08 29.04 6.00
CA SER A 7 -29.17 28.33 5.08
C SER A 7 -28.08 27.54 5.80
N VAL A 8 -27.49 28.11 6.86
CA VAL A 8 -26.44 27.44 7.67
C VAL A 8 -27.02 26.27 8.44
N ARG A 9 -28.21 26.42 9.06
CA ARG A 9 -28.92 25.32 9.74
C ARG A 9 -29.22 24.16 8.78
N THR A 10 -29.68 24.47 7.57
CA THR A 10 -30.02 23.48 6.55
C THR A 10 -28.78 22.73 6.06
N GLU A 11 -27.63 23.41 5.93
CA GLU A 11 -26.34 22.80 5.56
C GLU A 11 -25.83 21.83 6.63
N ILE A 12 -26.04 22.14 7.91
CA ILE A 12 -25.69 21.27 9.04
C ILE A 12 -26.60 20.03 9.07
N ASP A 13 -27.91 20.20 8.89
CA ASP A 13 -28.87 19.08 8.86
C ASP A 13 -28.61 18.15 7.66
N THR A 14 -28.20 18.69 6.50
CA THR A 14 -27.78 17.87 5.34
C THR A 14 -26.47 17.12 5.62
N LYS A 15 -25.50 17.72 6.29
CA LYS A 15 -24.25 17.04 6.69
C LYS A 15 -24.50 15.92 7.71
N ILE A 16 -25.42 16.12 8.66
CA ILE A 16 -25.83 15.10 9.63
C ILE A 16 -26.56 13.95 8.93
N LYS A 17 -27.50 14.26 8.02
CA LYS A 17 -28.21 13.25 7.23
C LYS A 17 -27.26 12.44 6.36
N GLN A 18 -26.30 13.09 5.70
CA GLN A 18 -25.24 12.41 4.94
C GLN A 18 -24.35 11.52 5.82
N LYS A 19 -24.09 11.92 7.07
CA LYS A 19 -23.35 11.07 8.03
C LYS A 19 -24.15 9.81 8.39
N MET A 20 -25.44 9.96 8.67
CA MET A 20 -26.34 8.83 8.96
C MET A 20 -26.51 7.87 7.77
N GLU A 21 -26.56 8.39 6.55
CA GLU A 21 -26.61 7.58 5.31
C GLU A 21 -25.29 6.82 5.08
N ARG A 22 -24.14 7.43 5.39
CA ARG A 22 -22.82 6.77 5.33
C ARG A 22 -22.68 5.65 6.37
N ASP A 23 -23.18 5.85 7.57
CA ASP A 23 -23.11 4.84 8.65
C ASP A 23 -24.00 3.60 8.36
N GLN A 24 -24.91 3.68 7.38
CA GLN A 24 -25.76 2.56 6.94
C GLN A 24 -25.17 1.73 5.78
N LEU A 25 -24.10 2.21 5.13
CA LEU A 25 -23.45 1.54 4.00
C LEU A 25 -22.47 0.46 4.48
N CYS A 26 -23.01 -0.66 4.96
CA CYS A 26 -22.25 -1.90 5.12
C CYS A 26 -22.39 -2.73 3.82
N LEU A 27 -21.30 -3.33 3.30
CA LEU A 27 -21.35 -4.29 2.17
C LEU A 27 -22.44 -5.34 2.38
N TRP A 28 -22.62 -5.80 3.63
CA TRP A 28 -23.58 -6.85 3.97
C TRP A 28 -25.04 -6.41 3.93
N LYS A 29 -25.32 -5.11 4.06
CA LYS A 29 -26.70 -4.58 3.97
C LYS A 29 -27.11 -4.26 2.54
N SER A 30 -26.17 -3.85 1.68
CA SER A 30 -26.49 -3.45 0.30
C SER A 30 -25.31 -3.68 -0.69
N PRO A 31 -24.97 -4.94 -1.03
CA PRO A 31 -23.74 -5.28 -1.76
C PRO A 31 -23.66 -4.70 -3.17
N LEU A 32 -24.79 -4.55 -3.87
CA LEU A 32 -24.83 -3.99 -5.22
C LEU A 32 -24.68 -2.46 -5.22
N LEU A 33 -25.18 -1.81 -4.17
CA LEU A 33 -25.15 -0.35 -4.05
C LEU A 33 -23.75 0.14 -3.67
N THR A 34 -23.11 -0.51 -2.70
CA THR A 34 -21.73 -0.23 -2.32
C THR A 34 -20.77 -0.48 -3.48
N LEU A 35 -20.97 -1.57 -4.24
CA LEU A 35 -20.18 -1.86 -5.43
C LEU A 35 -20.37 -0.79 -6.51
N TYR A 36 -21.60 -0.33 -6.76
CA TYR A 36 -21.86 0.76 -7.70
C TYR A 36 -21.15 2.07 -7.32
N TYR A 37 -21.22 2.48 -6.04
CA TYR A 37 -20.52 3.68 -5.57
C TYR A 37 -19.00 3.53 -5.63
N PHE A 38 -18.48 2.36 -5.28
CA PHE A 38 -17.05 2.03 -5.42
C PHE A 38 -16.58 2.17 -6.88
N PHE A 39 -17.34 1.63 -7.84
CA PHE A 39 -17.00 1.78 -9.26
C PHE A 39 -17.05 3.24 -9.72
N LEU A 40 -18.03 4.01 -9.25
CA LEU A 40 -18.14 5.44 -9.57
C LEU A 40 -16.94 6.23 -9.02
N GLU A 41 -16.55 5.97 -7.77
CA GLU A 41 -15.38 6.59 -7.14
C GLU A 41 -14.10 6.17 -7.87
N CYS A 42 -13.94 4.88 -8.22
CA CYS A 42 -12.84 4.42 -9.07
C CYS A 42 -12.79 5.22 -10.37
N LEU A 43 -13.90 5.35 -11.10
CA LEU A 43 -13.95 6.11 -12.36
C LEU A 43 -13.58 7.58 -12.16
N PHE A 44 -14.14 8.24 -11.14
CA PHE A 44 -13.79 9.62 -10.81
C PHE A 44 -12.28 9.77 -10.55
N ARG A 45 -11.70 8.83 -9.82
CA ARG A 45 -10.28 8.87 -9.45
C ARG A 45 -9.37 8.52 -10.61
N PHE A 46 -9.80 7.64 -11.51
CA PHE A 46 -9.16 7.46 -12.80
C PHE A 46 -9.16 8.74 -13.62
N THR A 47 -10.26 9.51 -13.63
CA THR A 47 -10.29 10.81 -14.33
C THR A 47 -9.36 11.84 -13.67
N GLN A 48 -9.29 11.88 -12.34
CA GLN A 48 -8.40 12.77 -11.58
C GLN A 48 -6.92 12.40 -11.78
N LEU A 49 -6.60 11.10 -11.79
CA LEU A 49 -5.27 10.59 -12.10
C LEU A 49 -4.87 11.00 -13.52
N ARG A 50 -5.76 10.80 -14.50
CA ARG A 50 -5.53 11.24 -15.88
C ARG A 50 -5.25 12.74 -15.96
N PHE A 51 -6.03 13.58 -15.29
CA PHE A 51 -5.78 15.02 -15.27
C PHE A 51 -4.43 15.38 -14.62
N THR A 52 -4.05 14.68 -13.54
CA THR A 52 -2.77 14.87 -12.85
C THR A 52 -1.59 14.43 -13.72
N VAL A 53 -1.71 13.29 -14.39
CA VAL A 53 -0.73 12.80 -15.38
C VAL A 53 -0.61 13.76 -16.56
N LEU A 54 -1.74 14.31 -17.02
CA LEU A 54 -1.78 15.31 -18.08
C LEU A 54 -1.22 16.67 -17.64
N LYS A 55 -1.18 16.99 -16.35
CA LYS A 55 -0.51 18.17 -15.81
C LYS A 55 1.01 17.96 -15.76
N ASN A 56 1.46 16.75 -15.43
CA ASN A 56 2.88 16.40 -15.28
C ASN A 56 3.41 15.56 -16.47
N ARG A 57 3.03 15.92 -17.70
CA ARG A 57 3.29 15.13 -18.92
C ARG A 57 4.75 14.77 -19.12
N THR A 58 5.67 15.65 -18.74
CA THR A 58 7.11 15.43 -18.85
C THR A 58 7.56 14.22 -18.04
N THR A 59 7.15 14.11 -16.77
CA THR A 59 7.48 12.95 -15.93
C THR A 59 6.90 11.65 -16.47
N PHE A 60 5.68 11.69 -17.02
CA PHE A 60 5.06 10.51 -17.62
C PHE A 60 5.77 10.07 -18.90
N ILE A 61 6.14 11.01 -19.77
CA ILE A 61 6.92 10.74 -20.98
C ILE A 61 8.29 10.16 -20.61
N LEU A 62 8.96 10.69 -19.58
CA LEU A 62 10.22 10.14 -19.09
C LEU A 62 10.07 8.70 -18.59
N VAL A 63 9.06 8.41 -17.78
CA VAL A 63 8.78 7.05 -17.29
C VAL A 63 8.49 6.09 -18.45
N ILE A 64 7.62 6.48 -19.39
CA ILE A 64 7.33 5.68 -20.58
C ILE A 64 8.59 5.47 -21.42
N SER A 65 9.40 6.51 -21.63
CA SER A 65 10.63 6.41 -22.40
C SER A 65 11.62 5.44 -21.75
N ILE A 66 11.73 5.43 -20.42
CA ILE A 66 12.57 4.49 -19.68
C ILE A 66 12.05 3.06 -19.84
N VAL A 67 10.74 2.85 -19.70
CA VAL A 67 10.13 1.52 -19.89
C VAL A 67 10.33 1.03 -21.32
N LEU A 68 10.11 1.88 -22.31
CA LEU A 68 10.30 1.55 -23.72
C LEU A 68 11.78 1.23 -24.03
N LEU A 69 12.72 1.99 -23.46
CA LEU A 69 14.15 1.70 -23.56
C LEU A 69 14.47 0.31 -22.97
N LEU A 70 13.94 -0.02 -21.80
CA LEU A 70 14.15 -1.34 -21.17
C LEU A 70 13.57 -2.47 -22.02
N VAL A 71 12.41 -2.28 -22.66
CA VAL A 71 11.80 -3.26 -23.57
C VAL A 71 12.65 -3.44 -24.84
N VAL A 72 13.16 -2.35 -25.42
CA VAL A 72 14.05 -2.40 -26.58
C VAL A 72 15.37 -3.12 -26.23
N LEU A 73 15.91 -2.88 -25.03
CA LEU A 73 17.09 -3.59 -24.53
C LEU A 73 16.85 -5.10 -24.32
N ASP A 74 15.64 -5.52 -23.96
CA ASP A 74 15.24 -6.93 -23.86
C ASP A 74 15.12 -7.59 -25.25
N TYR A 75 14.73 -6.82 -26.28
CA TYR A 75 14.59 -7.32 -27.66
C TYR A 75 15.93 -7.41 -28.41
N LEU A 76 16.89 -6.55 -28.09
CA LEU A 76 18.22 -6.56 -28.69
C LEU A 76 19.10 -7.63 -28.03
N ASN A 77 19.21 -8.78 -28.69
CA ASN A 77 20.12 -9.86 -28.29
C ASN A 77 21.60 -9.47 -28.48
N GLY A 78 22.13 -8.66 -27.58
CA GLY A 78 23.54 -8.25 -27.54
C GLY A 78 24.33 -8.93 -26.42
N PRO A 79 25.64 -8.61 -26.24
CA PRO A 79 26.45 -9.10 -25.11
C PRO A 79 25.89 -8.65 -23.74
N HIS A 80 25.07 -7.59 -23.71
CA HIS A 80 24.34 -7.16 -22.52
C HIS A 80 23.20 -8.08 -22.10
N SER A 81 22.71 -8.97 -22.98
CA SER A 81 21.59 -9.88 -22.72
C SER A 81 21.84 -10.81 -21.54
N GLN A 82 23.07 -11.28 -21.35
CA GLN A 82 23.43 -12.16 -20.23
C GLN A 82 23.37 -11.43 -18.88
N ALA A 83 23.87 -10.19 -18.83
CA ALA A 83 23.79 -9.35 -17.63
C ALA A 83 22.34 -8.94 -17.33
N PHE A 84 21.59 -8.58 -18.38
CA PHE A 84 20.19 -8.18 -18.26
C PHE A 84 19.30 -9.34 -17.80
N GLY A 85 19.50 -10.54 -18.34
CA GLY A 85 18.80 -11.75 -17.90
C GLY A 85 19.04 -12.05 -16.43
N TYR A 86 20.28 -11.93 -15.96
CA TYR A 86 20.60 -12.11 -14.54
C TYR A 86 19.89 -11.08 -13.64
N ILE A 87 19.88 -9.80 -14.04
CA ILE A 87 19.20 -8.72 -13.31
C ILE A 87 17.69 -8.95 -13.29
N LYS A 88 17.09 -9.31 -14.43
CA LYS A 88 15.66 -9.58 -14.57
C LYS A 88 15.22 -10.71 -13.62
N SER A 89 15.93 -11.83 -13.62
CA SER A 89 15.63 -12.94 -12.69
C SER A 89 15.76 -12.52 -11.22
N ARG A 90 16.77 -11.73 -10.86
CA ARG A 90 16.95 -11.23 -9.49
C ARG A 90 15.83 -10.29 -9.05
N ILE A 91 15.42 -9.36 -9.91
CA ILE A 91 14.33 -8.43 -9.63
C ILE A 91 12.99 -9.16 -9.53
N LEU A 92 12.69 -10.09 -10.44
CA LEU A 92 11.46 -10.89 -10.38
C LEU A 92 11.39 -11.70 -9.09
N TRP A 93 12.51 -12.30 -8.69
CA TRP A 93 12.60 -13.02 -7.42
C TRP A 93 12.34 -12.11 -6.22
N TRP A 94 12.99 -10.94 -6.13
CA TRP A 94 12.76 -10.00 -5.03
C TRP A 94 11.34 -9.44 -5.03
N SER A 95 10.82 -9.09 -6.21
CA SER A 95 9.45 -8.60 -6.35
C SER A 95 8.44 -9.65 -5.88
N TRP A 96 8.68 -10.93 -6.16
CA TRP A 96 7.84 -12.02 -5.65
C TRP A 96 7.78 -12.03 -4.11
N TRP A 97 8.93 -11.92 -3.42
CA TRP A 97 8.98 -11.85 -1.95
C TRP A 97 8.29 -10.61 -1.39
N VAL A 98 8.46 -9.44 -2.03
CA VAL A 98 7.75 -8.20 -1.66
C VAL A 98 6.24 -8.38 -1.84
N TRP A 99 5.79 -8.96 -2.96
CA TRP A 99 4.37 -9.19 -3.23
C TRP A 99 3.74 -10.15 -2.22
N LEU A 100 4.42 -11.25 -1.88
CA LEU A 100 3.93 -12.17 -0.85
C LEU A 100 3.82 -11.48 0.53
N GLY A 101 4.80 -10.67 0.90
CA GLY A 101 4.75 -9.87 2.13
C GLY A 101 3.62 -8.83 2.14
N PHE A 102 3.38 -8.17 1.01
CA PHE A 102 2.29 -7.21 0.85
C PHE A 102 0.90 -7.87 0.99
N LEU A 103 0.68 -8.97 0.26
CA LEU A 103 -0.58 -9.73 0.32
C LEU A 103 -0.84 -10.29 1.72
N SER A 104 0.22 -10.66 2.43
CA SER A 104 0.16 -11.13 3.82
C SER A 104 -0.44 -10.09 4.78
N SER A 105 -0.14 -8.80 4.59
CA SER A 105 -0.63 -7.72 5.47
C SER A 105 -1.93 -7.08 4.99
N CYS A 106 -2.13 -6.95 3.67
CA CYS A 106 -3.24 -6.19 3.11
C CYS A 106 -4.60 -6.92 3.18
N GLY A 107 -4.64 -8.26 3.29
CA GLY A 107 -5.84 -9.01 2.89
C GLY A 107 -6.32 -10.19 3.73
N PHE A 108 -5.72 -10.57 4.87
CA PHE A 108 -6.24 -11.71 5.66
C PHE A 108 -6.04 -11.61 7.18
N GLY A 109 -5.45 -10.53 7.70
CA GLY A 109 -5.29 -10.30 9.14
C GLY A 109 -4.39 -11.29 9.89
N THR A 110 -3.76 -12.25 9.21
CA THR A 110 -2.91 -13.29 9.83
C THR A 110 -1.51 -13.30 9.21
N GLY A 111 -0.81 -12.16 9.27
CA GLY A 111 0.54 -12.05 8.69
C GLY A 111 1.55 -13.08 9.21
N LEU A 112 1.36 -13.53 10.46
CA LEU A 112 2.11 -14.64 11.07
C LEU A 112 1.84 -15.98 10.35
N HIS A 113 0.59 -16.26 9.99
CA HIS A 113 0.22 -17.52 9.35
C HIS A 113 0.86 -17.62 7.96
N THR A 114 0.79 -16.54 7.18
CA THR A 114 1.43 -16.46 5.86
C THR A 114 2.95 -16.56 5.96
N PHE A 115 3.56 -15.97 6.99
CA PHE A 115 4.99 -16.16 7.28
C PHE A 115 5.34 -17.65 7.50
N VAL A 116 4.57 -18.36 8.32
CA VAL A 116 4.78 -19.79 8.60
C VAL A 116 4.55 -20.68 7.38
N LEU A 117 3.72 -20.27 6.42
CA LEU A 117 3.44 -21.06 5.22
C LEU A 117 4.44 -20.87 4.08
N TYR A 118 5.04 -19.68 3.95
CA TYR A 118 5.91 -19.37 2.80
C TYR A 118 7.36 -19.15 3.22
N LEU A 119 7.62 -18.17 4.10
CA LEU A 119 8.99 -17.80 4.47
C LEU A 119 9.62 -18.82 5.42
N GLY A 120 8.85 -19.38 6.35
CA GLY A 120 9.30 -20.41 7.29
C GLY A 120 9.86 -21.66 6.59
N PRO A 121 9.09 -22.34 5.72
CA PRO A 121 9.53 -23.54 5.00
C PRO A 121 10.72 -23.25 4.10
N PHE A 122 10.76 -22.07 3.48
CA PHE A 122 11.92 -21.63 2.68
C PHE A 122 13.22 -21.53 3.50
N ILE A 123 13.16 -20.90 4.69
CA ILE A 123 14.33 -20.84 5.59
C ILE A 123 14.73 -22.25 6.04
N ALA A 124 13.74 -23.09 6.38
CA ALA A 124 13.96 -24.46 6.84
C ALA A 124 14.64 -25.31 5.77
N GLU A 125 14.17 -25.25 4.52
CA GLU A 125 14.71 -26.00 3.39
C GLU A 125 16.16 -25.60 3.10
N ILE A 126 16.46 -24.30 3.02
CA ILE A 126 17.85 -23.81 2.82
C ILE A 126 18.76 -24.26 3.96
N THR A 127 18.26 -24.22 5.19
CA THR A 127 19.03 -24.62 6.38
C THR A 127 19.30 -26.12 6.36
N MET A 128 18.28 -26.94 6.07
CA MET A 128 18.38 -28.39 6.01
C MET A 128 19.35 -28.83 4.91
N SER A 129 19.19 -28.29 3.69
CA SER A 129 20.09 -28.58 2.58
C SER A 129 21.51 -28.06 2.84
N ALA A 130 21.70 -26.99 3.62
CA ALA A 130 23.04 -26.56 4.01
C ALA A 130 23.71 -27.64 4.86
N TYR A 131 23.05 -28.11 5.92
CA TYR A 131 23.60 -29.13 6.81
C TYR A 131 23.84 -30.48 6.11
N GLU A 132 22.98 -30.87 5.17
CA GLU A 132 23.15 -32.10 4.38
C GLU A 132 24.31 -32.01 3.39
N CYS A 133 24.41 -30.89 2.65
CA CYS A 133 25.40 -30.75 1.60
C CYS A 133 26.78 -30.28 2.11
N GLY A 134 26.89 -29.80 3.35
CA GLY A 134 28.15 -29.23 3.85
C GLY A 134 28.56 -27.92 3.15
N SER A 135 27.65 -27.27 2.41
CA SER A 135 27.92 -26.12 1.55
C SER A 135 26.70 -25.19 1.46
N LEU A 136 26.94 -23.91 1.12
CA LEU A 136 25.89 -22.91 0.83
C LEU A 136 25.85 -22.49 -0.65
N GLN A 137 26.60 -23.22 -1.47
CA GLN A 137 26.72 -23.01 -2.91
C GLN A 137 25.59 -23.74 -3.65
N PHE A 138 24.36 -23.31 -3.38
CA PHE A 138 23.18 -23.77 -4.11
C PHE A 138 23.06 -23.07 -5.47
N PRO A 139 22.39 -23.71 -6.45
CA PRO A 139 21.97 -23.02 -7.66
C PRO A 139 21.18 -21.74 -7.31
N ARG A 140 21.23 -20.73 -8.18
CA ARG A 140 20.51 -19.47 -7.93
C ARG A 140 19.00 -19.73 -7.97
N PRO A 141 18.20 -19.05 -7.12
CA PRO A 141 16.75 -19.14 -7.20
C PRO A 141 16.25 -18.65 -8.58
N PRO A 142 15.16 -19.23 -9.13
CA PRO A 142 14.23 -20.17 -8.51
C PRO A 142 14.85 -21.56 -8.30
N TYR A 143 14.70 -22.12 -7.09
CA TYR A 143 15.18 -23.46 -6.77
C TYR A 143 14.23 -24.49 -7.40
N PRO A 144 14.75 -25.62 -7.92
CA PRO A 144 13.91 -26.77 -8.27
C PRO A 144 13.24 -27.36 -7.02
N ASP A 145 12.27 -28.26 -7.17
CA ASP A 145 11.47 -28.85 -6.07
C ASP A 145 12.30 -29.45 -4.92
N LYS A 146 13.60 -29.70 -5.15
CA LYS A 146 14.59 -30.09 -4.13
C LYS A 146 15.93 -29.43 -4.44
N ILE A 147 16.55 -28.80 -3.45
CA ILE A 147 17.91 -28.24 -3.57
C ILE A 147 18.92 -29.38 -3.78
N ILE A 148 19.58 -29.39 -4.94
CA ILE A 148 20.60 -30.40 -5.31
C ILE A 148 21.97 -29.95 -4.77
N CYS A 149 22.68 -30.85 -4.09
CA CYS A 149 24.04 -30.59 -3.61
C CYS A 149 25.03 -30.47 -4.79
N PRO A 150 26.04 -29.59 -4.71
CA PRO A 150 27.09 -29.51 -5.72
C PRO A 150 27.99 -30.76 -5.71
N ASP A 151 28.42 -31.22 -6.89
CA ASP A 151 29.23 -32.43 -7.08
C ASP A 151 30.65 -32.35 -6.47
N SER A 152 31.16 -31.12 -6.24
CA SER A 152 32.44 -30.90 -5.59
C SER A 152 32.24 -30.54 -4.11
N PRO A 153 32.51 -31.46 -3.16
CA PRO A 153 32.46 -31.10 -1.75
C PRO A 153 33.54 -30.05 -1.49
N SER A 154 33.13 -28.83 -1.13
CA SER A 154 34.02 -27.83 -0.57
C SER A 154 34.42 -28.29 0.84
N LEU A 155 35.39 -29.22 0.92
CA LEU A 155 35.88 -29.89 2.14
C LEU A 155 36.36 -28.94 3.26
N LEU A 156 36.38 -27.63 3.02
CA LEU A 156 36.95 -26.61 3.90
C LEU A 156 35.92 -25.59 4.40
N GLU A 157 34.68 -25.62 3.92
CA GLU A 157 33.70 -24.62 4.33
C GLU A 157 32.83 -25.09 5.51
N LYS A 158 33.29 -24.82 6.73
CA LYS A 158 32.44 -25.03 7.92
C LYS A 158 31.19 -24.15 7.81
N ILE A 159 30.03 -24.79 7.84
CA ILE A 159 28.73 -24.11 7.91
C ILE A 159 28.59 -23.49 9.30
N THR A 160 28.25 -22.22 9.32
CA THR A 160 27.90 -21.50 10.53
C THR A 160 26.54 -20.87 10.38
N PHE A 161 25.82 -20.73 11.50
CA PHE A 161 24.51 -20.08 11.56
C PHE A 161 24.51 -18.71 10.86
N TRP A 162 25.57 -17.93 11.05
CA TRP A 162 25.74 -16.61 10.44
C TRP A 162 25.82 -16.64 8.91
N LYS A 163 26.36 -17.71 8.31
CA LYS A 163 26.40 -17.83 6.84
C LYS A 163 25.02 -18.18 6.28
N ILE A 164 24.26 -19.03 6.98
CA ILE A 164 22.88 -19.37 6.62
C ILE A 164 22.00 -18.10 6.71
N MET A 165 22.11 -17.35 7.80
CA MET A 165 21.39 -16.09 7.98
C MET A 165 21.68 -15.10 6.85
N ARG A 166 22.96 -14.91 6.48
CA ARG A 166 23.33 -14.03 5.37
C ARG A 166 22.81 -14.51 4.01
N LYS A 167 22.58 -15.80 3.83
CA LYS A 167 22.02 -16.35 2.59
C LYS A 167 20.54 -16.01 2.44
N VAL A 168 19.76 -16.04 3.52
CA VAL A 168 18.30 -15.83 3.51
C VAL A 168 17.89 -14.39 3.86
N GLN A 169 18.83 -13.55 4.31
CA GLN A 169 18.53 -12.20 4.78
C GLN A 169 17.79 -11.34 3.75
N VAL A 170 18.10 -11.48 2.46
CA VAL A 170 17.56 -10.59 1.42
C VAL A 170 16.09 -10.92 1.19
N GLU A 171 15.75 -12.20 1.12
CA GLU A 171 14.38 -12.69 1.00
C GLU A 171 13.55 -12.27 2.22
N SER A 172 14.09 -12.41 3.43
CA SER A 172 13.42 -11.97 4.66
C SER A 172 13.22 -10.45 4.72
N ILE A 173 14.21 -9.65 4.29
CA ILE A 173 14.09 -8.18 4.25
C ILE A 173 13.06 -7.76 3.20
N MET A 174 13.07 -8.36 2.01
CA MET A 174 12.11 -8.06 0.95
C MET A 174 10.68 -8.44 1.37
N TRP A 175 10.51 -9.57 2.06
CA TRP A 175 9.24 -9.91 2.69
C TRP A 175 8.79 -8.85 3.70
N GLY A 176 9.67 -8.47 4.63
CA GLY A 176 9.38 -7.45 5.64
C GLY A 176 9.04 -6.08 5.02
N LEU A 177 9.70 -5.72 3.92
CA LEU A 177 9.35 -4.53 3.12
C LEU A 177 7.92 -4.63 2.56
N GLY A 178 7.54 -5.80 2.03
CA GLY A 178 6.18 -6.08 1.59
C GLY A 178 5.16 -5.91 2.73
N THR A 179 5.43 -6.50 3.89
CA THR A 179 4.60 -6.37 5.09
C THR A 179 4.39 -4.91 5.47
N ALA A 180 5.46 -4.12 5.52
CA ALA A 180 5.39 -2.70 5.85
C ALA A 180 4.56 -1.89 4.82
N LEU A 181 4.66 -2.23 3.53
CA LEU A 181 3.82 -1.62 2.49
C LEU A 181 2.34 -1.98 2.65
N GLY A 182 2.02 -3.20 3.10
CA GLY A 182 0.63 -3.62 3.31
C GLY A 182 -0.02 -3.00 4.55
N GLU A 183 0.76 -2.48 5.50
CA GLU A 183 0.27 -1.71 6.67
C GLU A 183 0.05 -0.22 6.35
N LEU A 184 0.45 0.24 5.16
CA LEU A 184 0.35 1.64 4.78
C LEU A 184 -1.10 2.14 4.60
N PRO A 185 -2.04 1.37 4.00
CA PRO A 185 -3.45 1.77 3.91
C PRO A 185 -4.10 2.06 5.28
N PRO A 186 -4.06 1.17 6.30
CA PRO A 186 -4.56 1.49 7.62
C PRO A 186 -3.89 2.69 8.27
N TYR A 187 -2.58 2.84 8.06
CA TYR A 187 -1.84 3.96 8.64
C TYR A 187 -2.35 5.30 8.12
N PHE A 188 -2.56 5.42 6.81
CA PHE A 188 -3.14 6.64 6.22
C PHE A 188 -4.60 6.84 6.62
N MET A 189 -5.36 5.77 6.77
CA MET A 189 -6.73 5.84 7.28
C MET A 189 -6.76 6.39 8.72
N ALA A 190 -5.99 5.81 9.63
CA ALA A 190 -5.94 6.23 11.04
C ALA A 190 -5.40 7.67 11.19
N ARG A 191 -4.35 8.02 10.45
CA ARG A 191 -3.81 9.39 10.43
C ARG A 191 -4.82 10.39 9.86
N GLY A 192 -5.51 9.99 8.80
CA GLY A 192 -6.56 10.77 8.16
C GLY A 192 -7.76 11.03 9.07
N ALA A 193 -8.20 10.01 9.80
CA ALA A 193 -9.25 10.11 10.79
C ALA A 193 -8.86 11.05 11.94
N ARG A 194 -7.62 10.94 12.46
CA ARG A 194 -7.12 11.86 13.49
C ARG A 194 -7.13 13.32 13.03
N LEU A 195 -6.59 13.60 11.84
CA LEU A 195 -6.55 14.96 11.29
C LEU A 195 -7.96 15.51 10.99
N SER A 196 -8.91 14.64 10.63
CA SER A 196 -10.30 15.03 10.36
C SER A 196 -11.11 15.21 11.65
N GLY A 197 -10.81 14.45 12.71
CA GLY A 197 -11.39 14.61 14.05
C GLY A 197 -10.97 15.94 14.67
N GLU A 198 -9.68 16.25 14.63
CA GLU A 198 -9.15 17.53 15.14
C GLU A 198 -9.74 18.73 14.36
N TYR A 199 -9.92 18.61 13.04
CA TYR A 199 -10.62 19.63 12.26
C TYR A 199 -12.11 19.76 12.59
N ASN A 200 -12.80 18.66 12.91
CA ASN A 200 -14.22 18.70 13.31
C ASN A 200 -14.40 19.26 14.71
N ASP A 201 -13.51 18.93 15.65
CA ASP A 201 -13.51 19.46 17.02
C ASP A 201 -13.15 20.96 17.02
N GLU A 202 -12.14 21.37 16.23
CA GLU A 202 -11.84 22.79 15.99
C GLU A 202 -13.06 23.49 15.35
N LEU A 203 -13.71 22.89 14.36
CA LEU A 203 -14.89 23.49 13.73
C LEU A 203 -16.09 23.60 14.68
N SER A 204 -16.29 22.65 15.62
CA SER A 204 -17.32 22.76 16.65
C SER A 204 -16.98 23.81 17.70
N ASP A 205 -15.73 23.88 18.15
CA ASP A 205 -15.27 24.88 19.12
C ASP A 205 -15.33 26.30 18.50
N PHE A 206 -14.93 26.45 17.24
CA PHE A 206 -15.12 27.70 16.49
C PHE A 206 -16.60 28.05 16.34
N GLN A 207 -17.50 27.07 16.16
CA GLN A 207 -18.94 27.30 16.05
C GLN A 207 -19.58 27.71 17.39
N ASP A 208 -19.10 27.20 18.52
CA ASP A 208 -19.50 27.59 19.88
C ASP A 208 -18.97 28.99 20.24
N VAL A 209 -17.76 29.33 19.76
CA VAL A 209 -17.19 30.68 19.87
C VAL A 209 -17.90 31.68 18.95
N ILE A 210 -18.34 31.27 17.75
CA ILE A 210 -19.12 32.11 16.82
C ILE A 210 -20.56 32.32 17.32
N SER A 211 -21.17 31.32 17.95
CA SER A 211 -22.50 31.45 18.54
C SER A 211 -22.50 32.28 19.83
N SER A 212 -21.37 32.39 20.52
CA SER A 212 -21.19 33.28 21.68
C SER A 212 -20.70 34.70 21.34
N ASN A 213 -20.00 34.92 20.21
CA ASN A 213 -19.54 36.24 19.75
C ASN A 213 -20.41 36.78 18.61
N GLN A 214 -21.68 37.05 18.88
CA GLN A 214 -22.62 37.61 17.90
C GLN A 214 -22.40 39.11 17.56
N ASP A 215 -21.36 39.76 18.10
CA ASP A 215 -21.10 41.20 17.93
C ASP A 215 -19.65 41.54 17.51
N SER A 216 -19.06 40.92 16.49
CA SER A 216 -18.03 41.62 15.69
C SER A 216 -17.68 40.89 14.40
N SER A 217 -17.74 41.65 13.32
CA SER A 217 -17.55 41.24 11.94
C SER A 217 -16.09 40.96 11.54
N ASN A 218 -15.97 40.08 10.55
CA ASN A 218 -15.02 40.04 9.42
C ASN A 218 -13.76 39.16 9.49
N SER A 219 -13.63 38.39 8.40
CA SER A 219 -12.41 37.79 7.81
C SER A 219 -11.90 36.51 8.51
N LEU A 220 -11.37 35.48 7.86
CA LEU A 220 -10.64 35.39 6.60
C LEU A 220 -10.96 34.09 5.85
N ASP A 221 -11.14 34.20 4.52
CA ASP A 221 -10.87 33.09 3.60
C ASP A 221 -9.35 32.88 3.53
N GLN A 222 -8.86 31.69 3.92
CA GLN A 222 -7.50 31.26 3.60
C GLN A 222 -7.52 30.09 2.61
N PRO A 223 -6.77 30.18 1.49
CA PRO A 223 -6.71 29.10 0.51
C PRO A 223 -5.93 27.91 1.08
N VAL A 224 -6.63 26.80 1.27
CA VAL A 224 -6.02 25.60 1.84
C VAL A 224 -5.07 24.95 0.83
N ASN A 225 -3.79 24.89 1.20
CA ASN A 225 -2.69 24.38 0.38
C ASN A 225 -2.95 22.95 -0.14
N PHE A 226 -2.54 22.69 -1.39
CA PHE A 226 -2.69 21.42 -2.14
C PHE A 226 -2.29 20.17 -1.32
N GLN A 227 -1.32 20.30 -0.43
CA GLN A 227 -0.82 19.24 0.46
C GLN A 227 -1.86 18.77 1.48
N LYS A 228 -2.63 19.70 2.09
CA LYS A 228 -3.78 19.38 2.96
C LYS A 228 -4.97 18.79 2.19
N ARG A 229 -5.00 18.95 0.86
CA ARG A 229 -6.01 18.38 -0.03
C ARG A 229 -5.69 16.93 -0.39
N VAL A 230 -4.40 16.59 -0.50
CA VAL A 230 -3.92 15.21 -0.70
C VAL A 230 -4.10 14.37 0.57
N GLU A 231 -3.81 14.91 1.76
CA GLU A 231 -4.05 14.22 3.04
C GLU A 231 -5.55 13.96 3.29
N ARG A 232 -6.43 14.92 2.96
CA ARG A 232 -7.89 14.73 2.97
C ARG A 232 -8.41 13.71 1.95
N PHE A 233 -7.67 13.50 0.87
CA PHE A 233 -8.10 12.61 -0.21
C PHE A 233 -7.67 11.16 0.00
N LEU A 234 -6.62 10.92 0.79
CA LEU A 234 -6.21 9.60 1.26
C LEU A 234 -7.06 9.16 2.46
N SER A 235 -7.44 10.07 3.36
CA SER A 235 -8.31 9.76 4.52
C SER A 235 -9.73 9.33 4.13
N LEU A 236 -10.24 9.81 3.00
CA LEU A 236 -11.56 9.48 2.45
C LEU A 236 -11.55 8.19 1.61
N PHE A 237 -10.39 7.72 1.15
CA PHE A 237 -10.28 6.59 0.21
C PHE A 237 -10.25 5.22 0.90
N ASP A 238 -9.68 5.14 2.10
CA ASP A 238 -9.64 3.87 2.85
C ASP A 238 -10.87 3.65 3.74
N LEU A 239 -11.69 4.69 3.99
CA LEU A 239 -12.89 4.55 4.81
C LEU A 239 -13.94 3.60 4.20
N GLU A 240 -14.01 3.46 2.87
CA GLU A 240 -15.04 2.63 2.21
C GLU A 240 -14.60 1.18 1.90
N SER A 241 -13.29 0.90 1.77
CA SER A 241 -12.82 -0.49 1.57
C SER A 241 -12.54 -1.22 2.88
N TRP A 242 -12.21 -0.52 3.96
CA TRP A 242 -11.73 -1.14 5.21
C TRP A 242 -12.82 -1.37 6.27
N PHE A 243 -13.89 -0.55 6.28
CA PHE A 243 -14.98 -0.68 7.27
C PHE A 243 -15.77 -1.99 7.15
N CYS A 244 -15.68 -2.68 6.01
CA CYS A 244 -16.32 -3.98 5.82
C CYS A 244 -15.46 -5.21 6.12
N TRP A 245 -14.14 -5.04 6.22
CA TRP A 245 -13.27 -6.13 6.64
C TRP A 245 -13.12 -6.20 8.16
N TYR A 246 -13.16 -5.06 8.86
CA TYR A 246 -12.87 -5.00 10.30
C TYR A 246 -14.02 -5.45 11.22
N PHE A 247 -15.26 -5.60 10.73
CA PHE A 247 -16.40 -6.08 11.53
C PHE A 247 -16.80 -7.54 11.23
N THR A 248 -15.90 -8.30 10.58
CA THR A 248 -16.06 -9.76 10.38
C THR A 248 -14.97 -10.52 11.15
N LEU A 249 -14.77 -10.15 12.42
CA LEU A 249 -14.17 -10.97 13.47
C LEU A 249 -14.72 -10.54 14.83
#